data_AF-A0A3D4UFG8-F1
#
_entry.id   AF-A0A3D4UFG8-F1
#
_cell.length_a   1.000
_cell.length_b   1.000
_cell.length_c   1.000
_cell.angle_alpha   90.00
_cell.angle_beta   90.00
_cell.angle_gamma   90.00
#
_symmetry.space_group_name_H-M   'P 1'
#
loop_
_entity.id
_entity.type
_entity.pdbx_description
1 polymer ?
#
loop_
_entity_poly.entity_id
_entity_poly.type
_entity_poly.pdbx_seq_one_letter_code
_entity_poly.pdbx_strand_id
1 'polypeptide(L)'
;MTLLALTKPRQTQPAPVGFVLASWTPDSEQPEEDTQEKQASAEGIRECVITLRSGRTISGELVREDSRIVVIGIEGIETTFQRRNIANIVVLAPVQERYEKLRATIAEDDIDARLALIEWLRSRKAYGIAIKELDDLLILEPNHPHAKLLHRWLSEYDKLESTDRNEQKDQEDQQDQQDQQAEGGKPETPKPDTQEPREYQITRNDLVPLSDEQINLMRVYEIDLRDAPRMRVPDEVMIELMRANPDAFSPDQDQRNQILQLPAVDKLKLLFSLKARDLYARIEVLENPDSLIRFKEQVHHGRGWLINACASTRCHGGVDAGSFRLINERPNTDETAFTNLYIIENTRLANGTPLIDFNTPERSPLLQLAMMPSNSLFPHPQIPQDYPGMKYRPIFRNTRDRKYQQAIDWIRSMYQPRPEYDFEYPPKPEETQLEPDQASP
;
A
#
# COMPACT_ATOMS: atom_id res chain seq x y z
N MET A 1 -3.95 68.65 39.49
CA MET A 1 -3.63 68.90 38.06
C MET A 1 -4.46 67.90 37.23
N THR A 2 -5.72 68.22 36.97
CA THR A 2 -6.26 68.82 35.72
C THR A 2 -6.46 67.73 34.64
N LEU A 3 -7.64 67.08 34.56
CA LEU A 3 -8.85 67.46 33.78
C LEU A 3 -8.63 67.37 32.25
N LEU A 4 -9.32 66.47 31.54
CA LEU A 4 -10.63 66.73 30.89
C LEU A 4 -11.01 65.62 29.89
N ALA A 5 -12.23 65.12 30.08
CA ALA A 5 -13.02 64.37 29.11
C ALA A 5 -13.69 65.31 28.10
N LEU A 6 -14.03 64.82 26.91
CA LEU A 6 -15.03 65.43 26.04
C LEU A 6 -15.82 64.36 25.28
N THR A 7 -17.13 64.42 25.48
CA THR A 7 -18.21 63.63 24.89
C THR A 7 -19.05 64.50 23.94
N LYS A 8 -19.89 63.83 23.11
CA LYS A 8 -21.16 64.27 22.44
C LYS A 8 -21.09 64.43 20.89
N PRO A 9 -22.25 64.44 20.16
CA PRO A 9 -23.59 63.87 20.43
C PRO A 9 -24.27 63.12 19.23
N ARG A 10 -25.44 62.53 19.53
CA ARG A 10 -26.51 61.97 18.65
C ARG A 10 -27.25 63.02 17.78
N GLN A 11 -27.78 62.57 16.63
CA GLN A 11 -29.02 63.06 15.97
C GLN A 11 -29.64 61.87 15.19
N THR A 12 -30.75 61.25 15.63
CA THR A 12 -32.19 61.50 15.38
C THR A 12 -32.70 61.19 13.95
N GLN A 13 -33.62 60.22 13.89
CA GLN A 13 -34.46 59.79 12.76
C GLN A 13 -35.44 60.86 12.29
N PRO A 14 -36.11 60.64 11.14
CA PRO A 14 -37.52 60.25 11.21
C PRO A 14 -37.96 59.16 10.20
N ALA A 15 -39.00 58.40 10.59
CA ALA A 15 -39.99 57.72 9.72
C ALA A 15 -41.35 58.49 9.89
N PRO A 16 -42.53 58.12 9.33
CA PRO A 16 -42.93 56.97 8.50
C PRO A 16 -43.96 57.26 7.37
N VAL A 17 -44.15 56.34 6.41
CA VAL A 17 -45.39 56.09 5.62
C VAL A 17 -45.26 54.65 5.09
N GLY A 18 -46.14 53.65 5.23
CA GLY A 18 -47.54 53.56 5.64
C GLY A 18 -48.43 53.15 4.46
N PHE A 19 -48.57 51.86 4.12
CA PHE A 19 -49.73 51.24 3.42
C PHE A 19 -49.64 49.70 3.55
N VAL A 20 -50.46 49.06 4.38
CA VAL A 20 -51.76 48.36 4.14
C VAL A 20 -51.63 46.93 3.58
N LEU A 21 -52.24 46.03 4.36
CA LEU A 21 -52.45 44.59 4.20
C LEU A 21 -53.32 44.22 2.98
N ALA A 22 -53.00 43.09 2.36
CA ALA A 22 -54.00 42.15 1.85
C ALA A 22 -53.45 40.72 1.93
N SER A 23 -54.38 39.81 2.20
CA SER A 23 -54.23 38.48 2.78
C SER A 23 -54.34 37.33 1.76
N TRP A 24 -53.78 36.19 2.17
CA TRP A 24 -54.21 34.80 1.90
C TRP A 24 -53.87 34.12 0.55
N THR A 25 -53.24 32.96 0.74
CA THR A 25 -52.85 31.79 -0.10
C THR A 25 -54.07 31.00 -0.63
N PRO A 26 -53.94 29.87 -1.37
CA PRO A 26 -52.76 29.19 -1.96
C PRO A 26 -52.93 28.84 -3.46
N ASP A 27 -51.84 28.58 -4.18
CA ASP A 27 -51.84 27.42 -5.07
C ASP A 27 -50.41 26.91 -5.31
N SER A 28 -50.33 25.60 -5.30
CA SER A 28 -49.15 24.76 -5.36
C SER A 28 -48.61 24.62 -6.77
N GLU A 29 -47.40 25.10 -7.01
CA GLU A 29 -46.55 24.64 -8.12
C GLU A 29 -45.17 24.31 -7.54
N GLN A 30 -44.85 23.01 -7.53
CA GLN A 30 -43.52 22.50 -7.23
C GLN A 30 -42.56 22.95 -8.34
N PRO A 31 -41.32 23.36 -8.03
CA PRO A 31 -40.33 23.62 -9.05
C PRO A 31 -39.81 22.31 -9.63
N GLU A 32 -39.70 22.30 -10.96
CA GLU A 32 -39.02 21.32 -11.80
C GLU A 32 -37.54 21.17 -11.37
N GLU A 33 -37.26 20.26 -10.44
CA GLU A 33 -35.93 19.70 -10.18
C GLU A 33 -35.93 18.24 -10.67
N ASP A 34 -35.88 17.99 -11.98
CA ASP A 34 -35.58 16.64 -12.47
C ASP A 34 -34.96 16.54 -13.88
N THR A 35 -34.42 17.64 -14.43
CA THR A 35 -33.88 17.63 -15.81
C THR A 35 -32.39 17.91 -15.92
N GLN A 36 -31.66 18.06 -14.80
CA GLN A 36 -30.20 18.23 -14.81
C GLN A 36 -29.41 16.98 -14.39
N GLU A 37 -30.06 15.93 -13.87
CA GLU A 37 -29.36 14.74 -13.39
C GLU A 37 -29.00 13.73 -14.49
N LYS A 38 -29.55 13.88 -15.71
CA LYS A 38 -29.41 12.92 -16.81
C LYS A 38 -28.45 13.30 -17.95
N GLN A 39 -27.65 14.36 -17.80
CA GLN A 39 -26.65 14.80 -18.79
C GLN A 39 -25.18 14.66 -18.36
N ALA A 40 -24.89 14.10 -17.17
CA ALA A 40 -23.53 14.03 -16.63
C ALA A 40 -22.71 12.79 -17.06
N SER A 41 -23.26 11.84 -17.80
CA SER A 41 -22.61 10.53 -18.06
C SER A 41 -21.81 10.44 -19.38
N ALA A 42 -21.57 11.54 -20.11
CA ALA A 42 -20.88 11.49 -21.41
C ALA A 42 -19.59 12.34 -21.53
N GLU A 43 -19.18 13.09 -20.51
CA GLU A 43 -17.95 13.90 -20.58
C GLU A 43 -16.85 13.27 -19.73
N GLY A 44 -15.71 12.98 -20.38
CA GLY A 44 -14.57 12.30 -19.76
C GLY A 44 -14.06 12.97 -18.47
N ILE A 45 -13.21 12.22 -17.75
CA ILE A 45 -12.54 12.56 -16.48
C ILE A 45 -12.37 14.08 -16.29
N ARG A 46 -13.23 14.68 -15.46
CA ARG A 46 -13.20 16.13 -15.18
C ARG A 46 -12.24 16.41 -14.04
N GLU A 47 -10.96 16.61 -14.32
CA GLU A 47 -10.00 17.00 -13.28
C GLU A 47 -10.35 18.37 -12.66
N CYS A 48 -10.23 18.48 -11.35
CA CYS A 48 -10.42 19.73 -10.62
C CYS A 48 -9.36 19.91 -9.54
N VAL A 49 -9.12 21.18 -9.17
CA VAL A 49 -8.34 21.57 -8.00
C VAL A 49 -9.28 22.25 -7.02
N ILE A 50 -9.46 21.68 -5.84
CA ILE A 50 -10.15 22.34 -4.75
C ILE A 50 -9.17 23.02 -3.82
N THR A 51 -9.50 24.23 -3.42
CA THR A 51 -8.81 24.95 -2.35
C THR A 51 -9.71 24.93 -1.13
N LEU A 52 -9.26 24.34 -0.03
CA LEU A 52 -9.98 24.34 1.23
C LEU A 52 -9.84 25.71 1.92
N ARG A 53 -10.80 26.06 2.80
CA ARG A 53 -10.72 27.28 3.63
C ARG A 53 -9.52 27.31 4.57
N SER A 54 -8.89 26.16 4.81
CA SER A 54 -7.61 26.07 5.52
C SER A 54 -6.42 26.53 4.68
N GLY A 55 -6.60 26.82 3.39
CA GLY A 55 -5.54 27.15 2.43
C GLY A 55 -4.91 25.93 1.74
N ARG A 56 -5.31 24.70 2.12
CA ARG A 56 -4.81 23.47 1.49
C ARG A 56 -5.45 23.27 0.11
N THR A 57 -4.64 22.97 -0.91
CA THR A 57 -5.12 22.59 -2.25
C THR A 57 -5.11 21.07 -2.41
N ILE A 58 -6.09 20.53 -3.15
CA ILE A 58 -6.24 19.11 -3.44
C ILE A 58 -6.66 18.99 -4.90
N SER A 59 -5.99 18.13 -5.66
CA SER A 59 -6.27 17.90 -7.08
C SER A 59 -6.78 16.48 -7.27
N GLY A 60 -7.73 16.28 -8.18
CA GLY A 60 -8.24 14.96 -8.52
C GLY A 60 -9.39 15.02 -9.50
N GLU A 61 -10.01 13.89 -9.79
CA GLU A 61 -11.18 13.78 -10.66
C GLU A 61 -12.44 14.25 -9.93
N LEU A 62 -13.21 15.16 -10.52
CA LEU A 62 -14.49 15.58 -9.98
C LEU A 62 -15.55 14.50 -10.27
N VAL A 63 -15.83 13.68 -9.27
CA VAL A 63 -16.78 12.56 -9.37
C VAL A 63 -18.21 13.08 -9.17
N ARG A 64 -18.43 13.92 -8.15
CA ARG A 64 -19.74 14.51 -7.84
C ARG A 64 -19.60 15.85 -7.16
N GLU A 65 -20.46 16.81 -7.51
CA GLU A 65 -20.57 18.10 -6.84
C GLU A 65 -22.01 18.43 -6.51
N ASP A 66 -22.30 18.55 -5.21
CA ASP A 66 -23.62 18.93 -4.69
C ASP A 66 -23.52 20.17 -3.80
N SER A 67 -24.68 20.72 -3.40
CA SER A 67 -24.75 21.88 -2.50
C SER A 67 -24.13 21.64 -1.11
N ARG A 68 -24.02 20.37 -0.68
CA ARG A 68 -23.52 20.00 0.66
C ARG A 68 -22.14 19.38 0.63
N ILE A 69 -21.81 18.61 -0.41
CA ILE A 69 -20.58 17.84 -0.50
C ILE A 69 -19.98 17.92 -1.89
N VAL A 70 -18.68 17.71 -1.97
CA VAL A 70 -17.93 17.55 -3.23
C VAL A 70 -17.11 16.28 -3.09
N VAL A 71 -17.28 15.36 -4.03
CA VAL A 71 -16.57 14.09 -4.09
C VAL A 71 -15.52 14.19 -5.17
N ILE A 72 -14.26 13.95 -4.79
CA ILE A 72 -13.13 13.96 -5.69
C ILE A 72 -12.47 12.58 -5.66
N GLY A 73 -12.30 11.98 -6.83
CA GLY A 73 -11.49 10.81 -7.05
C GLY A 73 -10.01 11.19 -6.98
N ILE A 74 -9.33 10.76 -5.92
CA ILE A 74 -7.90 10.96 -5.73
C ILE A 74 -7.27 9.58 -5.82
N GLU A 75 -6.50 9.33 -6.89
CA GLU A 75 -5.89 8.01 -7.15
C GLU A 75 -6.92 6.86 -7.11
N GLY A 76 -8.10 7.08 -7.72
CA GLY A 76 -9.20 6.11 -7.74
C GLY A 76 -10.01 5.98 -6.44
N ILE A 77 -9.69 6.77 -5.41
CA ILE A 77 -10.46 6.80 -4.15
C ILE A 77 -11.39 8.00 -4.14
N GLU A 78 -12.70 7.75 -4.09
CA GLU A 78 -13.70 8.80 -3.86
C GLU A 78 -13.53 9.42 -2.46
N THR A 79 -13.13 10.68 -2.43
CA THR A 79 -12.92 11.44 -1.20
C THR A 79 -13.95 12.55 -1.10
N THR A 80 -14.78 12.47 -0.06
CA THR A 80 -15.87 13.43 0.16
C THR A 80 -15.42 14.60 1.03
N PHE A 81 -15.59 15.81 0.51
CA PHE A 81 -15.36 17.07 1.19
C PHE A 81 -16.68 17.79 1.44
N GLN A 82 -16.86 18.31 2.66
CA GLN A 82 -17.99 19.17 2.98
C GLN A 82 -17.85 20.52 2.23
N ARG A 83 -18.85 20.94 1.45
CA ARG A 83 -18.81 22.16 0.61
C ARG A 83 -18.44 23.40 1.44
N ARG A 84 -18.93 23.49 2.68
CA ARG A 84 -18.61 24.57 3.64
C ARG A 84 -17.10 24.71 3.93
N ASN A 85 -16.34 23.63 3.82
CA ASN A 85 -14.89 23.62 4.06
C ASN A 85 -14.08 23.99 2.82
N ILE A 86 -14.73 24.12 1.66
CA ILE A 86 -14.10 24.45 0.39
C ILE A 86 -14.20 25.97 0.17
N ALA A 87 -13.06 26.59 -0.11
CA ALA A 87 -12.97 28.01 -0.46
C ALA A 87 -13.18 28.22 -1.96
N ASN A 88 -12.58 27.38 -2.81
CA ASN A 88 -12.68 27.49 -4.26
C ASN A 88 -12.58 26.11 -4.93
N ILE A 89 -13.20 25.95 -6.09
CA ILE A 89 -13.08 24.77 -6.97
C ILE A 89 -12.76 25.29 -8.35
N VAL A 90 -11.67 24.80 -8.93
CA VAL A 90 -11.26 25.11 -10.30
C VAL A 90 -11.28 23.82 -11.10
N VAL A 91 -12.25 23.68 -12.00
CA VAL A 91 -12.25 22.58 -12.98
C VAL A 91 -11.20 22.91 -14.04
N LEU A 92 -10.32 21.96 -14.31
CA LEU A 92 -9.25 22.10 -15.27
C LEU A 92 -9.76 21.79 -16.68
N ALA A 93 -9.07 22.35 -17.67
CA ALA A 93 -9.30 21.99 -19.06
C ALA A 93 -9.03 20.49 -19.29
N PRO A 94 -9.68 19.86 -20.29
CA PRO A 94 -9.45 18.47 -20.63
C PRO A 94 -7.96 18.14 -20.81
N VAL A 95 -7.59 16.88 -20.51
CA VAL A 95 -6.19 16.41 -20.60
C VAL A 95 -5.59 16.71 -21.98
N GLN A 96 -6.35 16.50 -23.06
CA GLN A 96 -5.94 16.77 -24.44
C GLN A 96 -5.52 18.22 -24.67
N GLU A 97 -6.32 19.19 -24.25
CA GLU A 97 -6.01 20.61 -24.46
C GLU A 97 -4.77 21.04 -23.66
N ARG A 98 -4.61 20.51 -22.45
CA ARG A 98 -3.43 20.77 -21.63
C ARG A 98 -2.18 20.12 -22.22
N TYR A 99 -2.31 18.91 -22.76
CA TYR A 99 -1.25 18.23 -23.50
C TYR A 99 -0.78 19.08 -24.68
N GLU A 100 -1.69 19.57 -25.52
CA GLU A 100 -1.33 20.39 -26.69
C GLU A 100 -0.58 21.66 -26.29
N LYS A 101 -1.02 22.33 -25.23
CA LYS A 101 -0.33 23.51 -24.69
C LYS A 101 1.07 23.17 -24.17
N LEU A 102 1.22 22.09 -23.42
CA LEU A 102 2.53 21.65 -22.91
C LEU A 102 3.45 21.23 -24.06
N ARG A 103 2.93 20.45 -25.01
CA ARG A 103 3.67 19.95 -26.16
C ARG A 103 4.18 21.07 -27.05
N ALA A 104 3.40 22.15 -27.21
CA ALA A 104 3.80 23.34 -27.98
C ALA A 104 4.97 24.13 -27.33
N THR A 105 5.24 23.92 -26.04
CA THR A 105 6.38 24.55 -25.35
C THR A 105 7.67 23.72 -25.40
N ILE A 106 7.59 22.47 -25.86
CA ILE A 106 8.68 21.51 -25.88
C ILE A 106 9.24 21.40 -27.31
N ALA A 107 10.56 21.54 -27.46
CA ALA A 107 11.23 21.38 -28.74
C ALA A 107 11.13 19.94 -29.26
N GLU A 108 11.14 19.74 -30.58
CA GLU A 108 10.97 18.40 -31.18
C GLU A 108 12.09 17.43 -30.81
N ASP A 109 13.31 17.94 -30.60
CA ASP A 109 14.52 17.21 -30.24
C ASP A 109 14.80 17.13 -28.73
N ASP A 110 13.95 17.75 -27.89
CA ASP A 110 14.06 17.68 -26.43
C ASP A 110 13.45 16.38 -25.89
N ILE A 111 14.21 15.30 -26.05
CA ILE A 111 13.80 13.93 -25.69
C ILE A 111 13.42 13.83 -24.22
N ASP A 112 14.16 14.46 -23.32
CA ASP A 112 13.92 14.40 -21.87
C ASP A 112 12.61 15.10 -21.50
N ALA A 113 12.34 16.28 -22.06
CA ALA A 113 11.07 16.97 -21.84
C ALA A 113 9.88 16.21 -22.43
N ARG A 114 10.05 15.54 -23.57
CA ARG A 114 9.01 14.68 -24.15
C ARG A 114 8.75 13.44 -23.30
N LEU A 115 9.77 12.80 -22.73
CA LEU A 115 9.60 11.69 -21.79
C LEU A 115 8.88 12.15 -20.51
N ALA A 116 9.21 13.33 -19.98
CA ALA A 116 8.49 13.91 -18.84
C ALA A 116 7.01 14.19 -19.17
N LEU A 117 6.70 14.63 -20.40
CA LEU A 117 5.33 14.80 -20.87
C LEU A 117 4.58 13.46 -20.98
N ILE A 118 5.25 12.41 -21.45
CA ILE A 118 4.68 11.05 -21.52
C ILE A 118 4.37 10.51 -20.12
N GLU A 119 5.26 10.71 -19.15
CA GLU A 119 5.00 10.36 -17.75
C GLU A 119 3.83 11.16 -17.16
N TRP A 120 3.71 12.45 -17.51
CA TRP A 120 2.58 13.29 -17.12
C TRP A 120 1.24 12.81 -17.70
N LEU A 121 1.24 12.28 -18.93
CA LEU A 121 0.08 11.65 -19.57
C LEU A 121 -0.25 10.31 -18.91
N ARG A 122 0.78 9.50 -18.59
CA ARG A 122 0.63 8.22 -17.91
C ARG A 122 -0.04 8.38 -16.55
N SER A 123 0.38 9.37 -15.75
CA SER A 123 -0.22 9.62 -14.43
C SER A 123 -1.69 10.05 -14.49
N ARG A 124 -2.21 10.37 -15.69
CA ARG A 124 -3.60 10.78 -15.94
C ARG A 124 -4.38 9.73 -16.72
N LYS A 125 -3.82 8.53 -16.86
CA LYS A 125 -4.40 7.43 -17.65
C LYS A 125 -4.68 7.81 -19.11
N ALA A 126 -3.96 8.79 -19.64
CA ALA A 126 -4.10 9.24 -21.03
C ALA A 126 -3.20 8.41 -21.96
N TYR A 127 -3.32 7.08 -21.87
CA TYR A 127 -2.37 6.14 -22.47
C TYR A 127 -2.34 6.24 -24.00
N GLY A 128 -3.49 6.39 -24.66
CA GLY A 128 -3.53 6.56 -26.11
C GLY A 128 -2.78 7.80 -26.62
N ILE A 129 -2.74 8.89 -25.85
CA ILE A 129 -1.95 10.09 -26.20
C ILE A 129 -0.48 9.85 -25.88
N ALA A 130 -0.18 9.21 -24.75
CA ALA A 130 1.16 8.87 -24.31
C ALA A 130 1.88 7.95 -25.31
N ILE A 131 1.17 6.95 -25.84
CA ILE A 131 1.68 6.00 -26.84
C ILE A 131 2.02 6.74 -28.14
N LYS A 132 1.12 7.59 -28.65
CA LYS A 132 1.38 8.38 -29.88
C LYS A 132 2.61 9.28 -29.75
N GLU A 133 2.74 9.98 -28.63
CA GLU A 133 3.89 10.85 -28.38
C GLU A 133 5.20 10.05 -28.29
N LEU A 134 5.11 8.82 -27.79
CA LEU A 134 6.25 7.93 -27.65
C LEU A 134 6.61 7.22 -28.97
N ASP A 135 5.64 6.93 -29.83
CA ASP A 135 5.85 6.50 -31.22
C ASP A 135 6.66 7.55 -31.99
N ASP A 136 6.23 8.81 -31.91
CA ASP A 136 6.92 9.94 -32.55
C ASP A 136 8.36 10.11 -32.02
N LEU A 137 8.57 9.85 -30.73
CA LEU A 137 9.90 9.88 -30.11
C LEU A 137 10.78 8.72 -30.61
N LEU A 138 10.23 7.51 -30.73
CA LEU A 138 10.95 6.33 -31.21
C LEU A 138 11.27 6.39 -32.72
N ILE A 139 10.58 7.23 -33.50
CA ILE A 139 10.98 7.54 -34.89
C ILE A 139 12.29 8.34 -34.91
N LEU A 140 12.44 9.30 -33.99
CA LEU A 140 13.62 10.15 -33.88
C LEU A 140 14.81 9.40 -33.25
N GLU A 141 14.54 8.63 -32.21
CA GLU A 141 15.55 7.85 -31.46
C GLU A 141 15.15 6.37 -31.34
N PRO A 142 15.33 5.57 -32.42
CA PRO A 142 14.85 4.19 -32.47
C PRO A 142 15.51 3.25 -31.48
N ASN A 143 16.58 3.64 -30.80
CA ASN A 143 17.31 2.82 -29.84
C ASN A 143 17.25 3.34 -28.40
N HIS A 144 16.38 4.31 -28.11
CA HIS A 144 16.25 4.84 -26.76
C HIS A 144 15.69 3.77 -25.79
N PRO A 145 16.50 3.26 -24.83
CA PRO A 145 16.16 2.08 -24.05
C PRO A 145 14.94 2.31 -23.14
N HIS A 146 14.86 3.50 -22.53
CA HIS A 146 13.76 3.87 -21.64
C HIS A 146 12.44 4.04 -22.42
N ALA A 147 12.49 4.65 -23.61
CA ALA A 147 11.29 4.84 -24.43
C ALA A 147 10.71 3.49 -24.90
N LYS A 148 11.56 2.55 -25.33
CA LYS A 148 11.12 1.19 -25.69
C LYS A 148 10.45 0.46 -24.54
N LEU A 149 11.00 0.59 -23.33
CA LEU A 149 10.43 -0.04 -22.14
C LEU A 149 9.05 0.55 -21.82
N LEU A 150 8.96 1.89 -21.82
CA LEU A 150 7.74 2.62 -21.53
C LEU A 150 6.66 2.37 -22.61
N HIS A 151 7.05 2.27 -23.89
CA HIS A 151 6.16 1.86 -24.98
C HIS A 151 5.51 0.51 -24.68
N ARG A 152 6.34 -0.51 -24.43
CA ARG A 152 5.87 -1.88 -24.20
C ARG A 152 4.92 -1.91 -23.01
N TRP A 153 5.28 -1.24 -21.92
CA TRP A 153 4.44 -1.19 -20.73
C TRP A 153 3.09 -0.52 -21.00
N LEU A 154 3.08 0.65 -21.65
CA LEU A 154 1.86 1.39 -21.97
C LEU A 154 0.96 0.63 -22.94
N SER A 155 1.52 -0.02 -23.97
CA SER A 155 0.75 -0.81 -24.93
C SER A 155 0.10 -2.04 -24.29
N GLU A 156 0.77 -2.73 -23.35
CA GLU A 156 0.15 -3.86 -22.65
C GLU A 156 -0.94 -3.39 -21.68
N TYR A 157 -0.74 -2.24 -21.02
CA TYR A 157 -1.74 -1.68 -20.12
C TYR A 157 -3.01 -1.20 -20.86
N ASP A 158 -2.84 -0.53 -22.01
CA ASP A 158 -3.95 -0.07 -22.86
C ASP A 158 -4.79 -1.24 -23.38
N LYS A 159 -4.14 -2.37 -23.73
CA LYS A 159 -4.84 -3.62 -24.11
C LYS A 159 -5.68 -4.15 -22.95
N LEU A 160 -5.13 -4.25 -21.75
CA LEU A 160 -5.84 -4.76 -20.58
C LEU A 160 -7.06 -3.87 -20.25
N GLU A 161 -6.89 -2.55 -20.23
CA GLU A 161 -8.01 -1.63 -19.95
C GLU A 161 -9.08 -1.69 -21.05
N SER A 162 -8.69 -1.88 -22.32
CA SER A 162 -9.64 -2.02 -23.42
C SER A 162 -10.44 -3.33 -23.36
N THR A 163 -9.84 -4.41 -22.86
CA THR A 163 -10.50 -5.71 -22.65
C THR A 163 -11.49 -5.62 -21.48
N ASP A 164 -11.07 -5.07 -20.34
CA ASP A 164 -11.93 -4.88 -19.15
C ASP A 164 -13.17 -4.02 -19.49
N ARG A 165 -13.00 -2.97 -20.30
CA ARG A 165 -14.11 -2.11 -20.75
C ARG A 165 -15.09 -2.80 -21.70
N ASN A 166 -14.62 -3.76 -22.51
CA ASN A 166 -15.49 -4.53 -23.39
C ASN A 166 -16.25 -5.60 -22.61
N GLU A 167 -15.60 -6.28 -21.66
CA GLU A 167 -16.25 -7.27 -20.79
C GLU A 167 -17.30 -6.64 -19.87
N GLN A 168 -17.07 -5.43 -19.35
CA GLN A 168 -18.07 -4.69 -18.57
C GLN A 168 -19.28 -4.27 -19.41
N LYS A 169 -19.08 -3.87 -20.67
CA LYS A 169 -20.20 -3.55 -21.58
C LYS A 169 -21.01 -4.78 -21.96
N ASP A 170 -20.35 -5.91 -22.20
CA ASP A 170 -21.02 -7.17 -22.53
C ASP A 170 -21.82 -7.73 -21.32
N GLN A 171 -21.44 -7.38 -20.09
CA GLN A 171 -22.17 -7.73 -18.87
C GLN A 171 -23.36 -6.79 -18.59
N GLU A 172 -23.22 -5.48 -18.81
CA GLU A 172 -24.36 -4.53 -18.72
C GLU A 172 -25.44 -4.83 -19.77
N ASP A 173 -25.05 -5.18 -21.01
CA ASP A 173 -25.99 -5.54 -22.09
C ASP A 173 -26.73 -6.88 -21.84
N GLN A 174 -26.17 -7.76 -21.00
CA GLN A 174 -26.81 -9.02 -20.57
C GLN A 174 -27.70 -8.83 -19.34
N GLN A 175 -27.40 -7.87 -18.47
CA GLN A 175 -28.17 -7.59 -17.27
C GLN A 175 -29.48 -6.82 -17.59
N ASP A 176 -29.46 -5.93 -18.58
CA ASP A 176 -30.67 -5.28 -19.12
C ASP A 176 -31.65 -6.25 -19.81
N GLN A 177 -31.20 -7.46 -20.18
CA GLN A 177 -32.05 -8.53 -20.73
C GLN A 177 -32.65 -9.45 -19.65
N GLN A 178 -32.10 -9.47 -18.43
CA GLN A 178 -32.64 -10.28 -17.32
C GLN A 178 -33.67 -9.54 -16.45
N ASP A 179 -33.61 -8.20 -16.39
CA ASP A 179 -34.54 -7.39 -15.58
C ASP A 179 -35.93 -7.18 -16.22
N GLN A 180 -36.20 -7.75 -17.40
CA GLN A 180 -37.54 -7.74 -18.02
C GLN A 180 -38.40 -8.98 -17.73
N GLN A 181 -37.96 -9.92 -16.87
CA GLN A 181 -38.72 -11.18 -16.64
C GLN A 181 -38.99 -11.58 -15.18
N ALA A 182 -38.78 -10.73 -14.17
CA ALA A 182 -39.02 -11.12 -12.77
C ALA A 182 -39.82 -10.10 -11.95
N GLU A 183 -41.04 -9.77 -12.37
CA GLU A 183 -42.09 -9.35 -11.43
C GLU A 183 -42.84 -10.59 -10.91
N GLY A 184 -42.64 -10.93 -9.63
CA GLY A 184 -43.56 -11.81 -8.92
C GLY A 184 -43.02 -12.54 -7.69
N GLY A 185 -43.32 -12.00 -6.50
CA GLY A 185 -43.63 -12.81 -5.32
C GLY A 185 -42.52 -13.01 -4.27
N LYS A 186 -42.61 -12.24 -3.19
CA LYS A 186 -42.13 -12.61 -1.83
C LYS A 186 -43.12 -13.62 -1.19
N PRO A 187 -42.72 -14.52 -0.25
CA PRO A 187 -42.16 -14.10 1.04
C PRO A 187 -41.07 -15.00 1.68
N GLU A 188 -40.58 -14.47 2.81
CA GLU A 188 -39.47 -14.81 3.68
C GLU A 188 -39.37 -16.25 4.21
N THR A 189 -38.13 -16.74 4.36
CA THR A 189 -37.69 -17.70 5.40
C THR A 189 -36.22 -17.42 5.79
N PRO A 190 -35.77 -17.78 7.00
CA PRO A 190 -34.51 -17.32 7.57
C PRO A 190 -33.33 -18.20 7.15
N LYS A 191 -32.20 -17.58 6.75
CA LYS A 191 -30.98 -18.29 6.33
C LYS A 191 -30.12 -18.71 7.54
N PRO A 192 -29.52 -19.91 7.50
CA PRO A 192 -28.53 -20.36 8.46
C PRO A 192 -27.15 -19.76 8.15
N ASP A 193 -26.32 -19.76 9.20
CA ASP A 193 -24.93 -19.31 9.27
C ASP A 193 -24.03 -20.16 8.35
N THR A 194 -23.70 -19.62 7.18
CA THR A 194 -22.65 -20.15 6.30
C THR A 194 -21.54 -19.12 6.27
N GLN A 195 -20.45 -19.41 6.98
CA GLN A 195 -19.19 -18.68 6.81
C GLN A 195 -18.65 -19.00 5.42
N GLU A 196 -18.84 -18.07 4.49
CA GLU A 196 -18.14 -18.09 3.21
C GLU A 196 -16.63 -17.87 3.44
N PRO A 197 -15.77 -18.54 2.67
CA PRO A 197 -14.33 -18.32 2.74
C PRO A 197 -14.04 -16.86 2.40
N ARG A 198 -13.30 -16.18 3.27
CA ARG A 198 -12.90 -14.79 3.03
C ARG A 198 -12.03 -14.74 1.78
N GLU A 199 -12.63 -14.31 0.68
CA GLU A 199 -11.96 -13.87 -0.52
C GLU A 199 -10.93 -12.79 -0.14
N TYR A 200 -9.67 -13.03 -0.50
CA TYR A 200 -8.57 -12.13 -0.23
C TYR A 200 -8.86 -10.78 -0.88
N GLN A 201 -9.26 -9.80 -0.08
CA GLN A 201 -9.32 -8.41 -0.51
C GLN A 201 -7.93 -8.00 -0.98
N ILE A 202 -7.79 -7.80 -2.29
CA ILE A 202 -6.61 -7.23 -2.94
C ILE A 202 -6.30 -5.90 -2.21
N THR A 203 -5.24 -5.90 -1.42
CA THR A 203 -4.85 -4.76 -0.59
C THR A 203 -4.42 -3.58 -1.48
N ARG A 204 -4.60 -2.35 -0.99
CA ARG A 204 -4.13 -1.09 -1.58
C ARG A 204 -2.59 -1.00 -1.72
N ASN A 205 -1.89 -2.09 -1.43
CA ASN A 205 -0.45 -2.31 -1.54
C ASN A 205 -0.25 -3.52 -2.47
N ASP A 206 0.52 -3.35 -3.54
CA ASP A 206 1.03 -4.47 -4.36
C ASP A 206 2.00 -5.38 -3.57
N LEU A 207 2.32 -5.01 -2.33
CA LEU A 207 3.04 -5.85 -1.38
C LEU A 207 2.05 -6.77 -0.68
N VAL A 208 2.06 -8.03 -1.11
CA VAL A 208 1.39 -9.13 -0.41
C VAL A 208 2.13 -9.39 0.92
N PRO A 209 1.44 -9.47 2.07
CA PRO A 209 2.07 -9.95 3.31
C PRO A 209 2.50 -11.42 3.18
N LEU A 210 3.55 -11.82 3.90
CA LEU A 210 3.96 -13.21 4.01
C LEU A 210 2.84 -14.10 4.59
N SER A 211 2.78 -15.34 4.12
CA SER A 211 1.84 -16.34 4.64
C SER A 211 2.26 -16.86 6.02
N ASP A 212 1.33 -17.52 6.71
CA ASP A 212 1.61 -18.14 8.01
C ASP A 212 2.72 -19.20 7.93
N GLU A 213 2.79 -19.95 6.84
CA GLU A 213 3.83 -20.95 6.60
C GLU A 213 5.21 -20.30 6.42
N GLN A 214 5.28 -19.20 5.67
CA GLN A 214 6.53 -18.45 5.47
C GLN A 214 7.01 -17.84 6.79
N ILE A 215 6.10 -17.24 7.55
CA ILE A 215 6.37 -16.69 8.88
C ILE A 215 6.85 -17.78 9.83
N ASN A 216 6.17 -18.93 9.84
CA ASN A 216 6.55 -20.05 10.67
C ASN A 216 7.94 -20.58 10.32
N LEU A 217 8.28 -20.66 9.03
CA LEU A 217 9.63 -21.02 8.60
C LEU A 217 10.68 -20.02 9.10
N MET A 218 10.40 -18.71 9.02
CA MET A 218 11.26 -17.68 9.62
C MET A 218 11.45 -17.94 11.13
N ARG A 219 10.37 -18.25 11.86
CA ARG A 219 10.46 -18.57 13.29
C ARG A 219 11.38 -19.76 13.55
N VAL A 220 11.27 -20.85 12.78
CA VAL A 220 12.13 -22.05 12.94
C VAL A 220 13.61 -21.70 12.81
N TYR A 221 13.95 -20.91 11.80
CA TYR A 221 15.32 -20.47 11.54
C TYR A 221 15.91 -19.54 12.62
N GLU A 222 15.05 -18.83 13.37
CA GLU A 222 15.46 -17.92 14.45
C GLU A 222 15.51 -18.58 15.84
N ILE A 223 15.26 -19.88 15.97
CA ILE A 223 15.25 -20.55 17.28
C ILE A 223 16.67 -20.63 17.87
N ASP A 224 16.85 -20.08 19.08
CA ASP A 224 17.97 -20.43 19.95
C ASP A 224 17.63 -21.70 20.74
N LEU A 225 18.33 -22.80 20.48
CA LEU A 225 18.10 -24.09 21.15
C LEU A 225 18.36 -24.07 22.67
N ARG A 226 19.02 -23.03 23.20
CA ARG A 226 19.25 -22.85 24.64
C ARG A 226 18.06 -22.19 25.34
N ASP A 227 17.24 -21.47 24.58
CA ASP A 227 16.05 -20.75 25.05
C ASP A 227 14.94 -20.91 24.00
N ALA A 228 14.55 -22.17 23.76
CA ALA A 228 13.64 -22.50 22.67
C ALA A 228 12.20 -22.09 23.03
N PRO A 229 11.47 -21.45 22.09
CA PRO A 229 10.07 -21.12 22.29
C PRO A 229 9.19 -22.38 22.34
N ARG A 230 7.92 -22.22 22.73
CA ARG A 230 6.96 -23.32 22.60
C ARG A 230 6.77 -23.70 21.14
N MET A 231 6.95 -24.98 20.83
CA MET A 231 6.83 -25.52 19.49
C MET A 231 6.41 -26.99 19.51
N ARG A 232 5.96 -27.48 18.36
CA ARG A 232 5.61 -28.87 18.11
C ARG A 232 6.34 -29.37 16.87
N VAL A 233 6.97 -30.53 17.01
CA VAL A 233 7.54 -31.29 15.88
C VAL A 233 6.66 -32.52 15.69
N PRO A 234 5.84 -32.57 14.62
CA PRO A 234 4.98 -33.73 14.33
C PRO A 234 5.80 -35.02 14.19
N ASP A 235 5.22 -36.16 14.56
CA ASP A 235 5.94 -37.43 14.50
C ASP A 235 6.22 -37.85 13.05
N GLU A 236 5.36 -37.45 12.12
CA GLU A 236 5.53 -37.67 10.68
C GLU A 236 6.82 -37.04 10.17
N VAL A 237 7.21 -35.87 10.70
CA VAL A 237 8.47 -35.20 10.36
C VAL A 237 9.66 -36.05 10.78
N MET A 238 9.62 -36.63 11.99
CA MET A 238 10.70 -37.49 12.49
C MET A 238 10.75 -38.84 11.77
N ILE A 239 9.59 -39.41 11.42
CA ILE A 239 9.50 -40.63 10.61
C ILE A 239 10.16 -40.41 9.24
N GLU A 240 9.89 -39.27 8.62
CA GLU A 240 10.48 -38.90 7.34
C GLU A 240 11.98 -38.63 7.44
N LEU A 241 12.41 -37.90 8.47
CA LEU A 241 13.84 -37.69 8.74
C LEU A 241 14.60 -39.02 8.84
N MET A 242 14.06 -39.98 9.60
CA MET A 242 14.65 -41.31 9.75
C MET A 242 14.61 -42.13 8.45
N ARG A 243 13.59 -41.93 7.60
CA ARG A 243 13.50 -42.59 6.30
C ARG A 243 14.52 -42.03 5.31
N ALA A 244 14.71 -40.71 5.30
CA ALA A 244 15.65 -40.03 4.41
C ALA A 244 17.12 -40.26 4.81
N ASN A 245 17.39 -40.59 6.08
CA ASN A 245 18.74 -40.75 6.62
C ASN A 245 18.93 -42.12 7.30
N PRO A 246 18.74 -43.25 6.60
CA PRO A 246 18.74 -44.58 7.21
C PRO A 246 20.05 -44.92 7.95
N ASP A 247 21.19 -44.40 7.47
CA ASP A 247 22.51 -44.66 8.07
C ASP A 247 22.72 -43.89 9.40
N ALA A 248 21.96 -42.83 9.65
CA ALA A 248 22.07 -42.01 10.86
C ALA A 248 21.23 -42.54 12.03
N PHE A 249 20.37 -43.53 11.79
CA PHE A 249 19.42 -44.06 12.78
C PHE A 249 19.50 -45.58 12.88
N SER A 250 19.16 -46.10 14.05
CA SER A 250 19.08 -47.54 14.24
C SER A 250 17.90 -48.15 13.46
N PRO A 251 18.07 -49.34 12.86
CA PRO A 251 16.96 -50.06 12.24
C PRO A 251 15.99 -50.65 13.28
N ASP A 252 16.37 -50.67 14.57
CA ASP A 252 15.55 -51.19 15.66
C ASP A 252 14.31 -50.32 15.92
N GLN A 253 13.13 -50.93 15.92
CA GLN A 253 11.86 -50.21 16.02
C GLN A 253 11.64 -49.56 17.40
N ASP A 254 12.13 -50.19 18.47
CA ASP A 254 11.98 -49.64 19.83
C ASP A 254 12.84 -48.39 19.99
N GLN A 255 14.07 -48.39 19.46
CA GLN A 255 14.92 -47.20 19.43
C GLN A 255 14.31 -46.07 18.59
N ARG A 256 13.67 -46.38 17.46
CA ARG A 256 12.95 -45.38 16.65
C ARG A 256 11.76 -44.79 17.39
N ASN A 257 11.00 -45.62 18.12
CA ASN A 257 9.88 -45.15 18.95
C ASN A 257 10.35 -44.22 20.08
N GLN A 258 11.54 -44.47 20.67
CA GLN A 258 12.12 -43.56 21.67
C GLN A 258 12.44 -42.18 21.08
N ILE A 259 12.91 -42.11 19.83
CA ILE A 259 13.16 -40.83 19.13
C ILE A 259 11.86 -40.03 18.97
N LEU A 260 10.75 -40.70 18.65
CA LEU A 260 9.42 -40.06 18.54
C LEU A 260 8.91 -39.50 19.88
N GLN A 261 9.40 -39.99 21.01
CA GLN A 261 9.01 -39.50 22.33
C GLN A 261 9.92 -38.39 22.87
N LEU A 262 10.96 -38.01 22.13
CA LEU A 262 11.85 -36.93 22.54
C LEU A 262 11.10 -35.60 22.69
N PRO A 263 11.54 -34.72 23.61
CA PRO A 263 11.08 -33.34 23.66
C PRO A 263 11.26 -32.65 22.31
N ALA A 264 10.36 -31.72 21.98
CA ALA A 264 10.39 -31.02 20.69
C ALA A 264 11.76 -30.35 20.40
N VAL A 265 12.39 -29.77 21.42
CA VAL A 265 13.73 -29.16 21.31
C VAL A 265 14.80 -30.17 20.90
N ASP A 266 14.73 -31.40 21.41
CA ASP A 266 15.69 -32.45 21.07
C ASP A 266 15.39 -33.05 19.69
N LYS A 267 14.12 -33.16 19.30
CA LYS A 267 13.74 -33.47 17.90
C LYS A 267 14.28 -32.42 16.93
N LEU A 268 14.16 -31.13 17.26
CA LEU A 268 14.69 -30.04 16.44
C LEU A 268 16.23 -30.08 16.33
N LYS A 269 16.94 -30.38 17.43
CA LYS A 269 18.40 -30.59 17.40
C LYS A 269 18.80 -31.65 16.39
N LEU A 270 18.06 -32.77 16.30
CA LEU A 270 18.32 -33.82 15.32
C LEU A 270 18.13 -33.29 13.89
N LEU A 271 17.00 -32.61 13.62
CA LEU A 271 16.70 -31.98 12.33
C LEU A 271 17.80 -30.99 11.89
N PHE A 272 18.32 -30.18 12.82
CA PHE A 272 19.41 -29.24 12.56
C PHE A 272 20.75 -29.95 12.32
N SER A 273 21.07 -30.97 13.12
CA SER A 273 22.32 -31.73 12.99
C SER A 273 22.42 -32.45 11.63
N LEU A 274 21.29 -32.94 11.11
CA LEU A 274 21.19 -33.61 9.82
C LEU A 274 20.89 -32.66 8.66
N LYS A 275 20.74 -31.35 8.93
CA LYS A 275 20.45 -30.31 7.92
C LYS A 275 19.22 -30.63 7.04
N ALA A 276 18.17 -31.22 7.65
CA ALA A 276 16.94 -31.60 6.95
C ALA A 276 16.01 -30.40 6.70
N ARG A 277 16.49 -29.44 5.88
CA ARG A 277 15.83 -28.12 5.65
C ARG A 277 14.44 -28.24 5.02
N ASP A 278 14.26 -29.24 4.16
CA ASP A 278 13.00 -29.62 3.53
C ASP A 278 11.90 -29.92 4.55
N LEU A 279 12.27 -30.32 5.76
CA LEU A 279 11.34 -30.64 6.83
C LEU A 279 11.02 -29.46 7.76
N TYR A 280 11.74 -28.34 7.66
CA TYR A 280 11.60 -27.23 8.61
C TYR A 280 10.25 -26.53 8.51
N ALA A 281 9.70 -26.41 7.30
CA ALA A 281 8.38 -25.79 7.08
C ALA A 281 7.23 -26.53 7.80
N ARG A 282 7.43 -27.79 8.20
CA ARG A 282 6.43 -28.64 8.87
C ARG A 282 6.50 -28.61 10.40
N ILE A 283 7.44 -27.85 10.95
CA ILE A 283 7.59 -27.67 12.41
C ILE A 283 6.68 -26.52 12.82
N GLU A 284 5.81 -26.71 13.80
CA GLU A 284 4.87 -25.67 14.24
C GLU A 284 5.50 -24.88 15.40
N VAL A 285 5.89 -23.63 15.16
CA VAL A 285 6.41 -22.73 16.20
C VAL A 285 5.27 -21.87 16.73
N LEU A 286 4.84 -22.18 17.96
CA LEU A 286 3.63 -21.59 18.58
C LEU A 286 3.88 -20.21 19.19
N GLU A 287 5.15 -19.88 19.47
CA GLU A 287 5.57 -18.60 20.02
C GLU A 287 6.77 -18.04 19.26
N ASN A 288 6.82 -16.72 19.10
CA ASN A 288 7.95 -16.06 18.45
C ASN A 288 9.24 -16.24 19.28
N PRO A 289 10.37 -16.59 18.65
CA PRO A 289 11.69 -16.50 19.30
C PRO A 289 11.99 -15.09 19.81
N ASP A 290 12.87 -14.96 20.81
CA ASP A 290 13.22 -13.68 21.46
C ASP A 290 13.67 -12.61 20.45
N SER A 291 14.43 -12.99 19.42
CA SER A 291 14.89 -12.08 18.37
C SER A 291 13.73 -11.44 17.60
N LEU A 292 12.73 -12.25 17.23
CA LEU A 292 11.52 -11.80 16.53
C LEU A 292 10.59 -11.01 17.45
N ILE A 293 10.51 -11.36 18.74
CA ILE A 293 9.80 -10.56 19.75
C ILE A 293 10.42 -9.17 19.85
N ARG A 294 11.75 -9.08 19.99
CA ARG A 294 12.47 -7.79 20.07
C ARG A 294 12.22 -6.94 18.84
N PHE A 295 12.31 -7.53 17.65
CA PHE A 295 11.99 -6.82 16.41
C PHE A 295 10.57 -6.25 16.46
N LYS A 296 9.59 -7.12 16.72
CA LYS A 296 8.18 -6.75 16.71
C LYS A 296 7.94 -5.63 17.71
N GLU A 297 8.31 -5.82 18.98
CA GLU A 297 7.93 -4.91 20.05
C GLU A 297 8.75 -3.62 20.12
N GLN A 298 10.05 -3.68 19.79
CA GLN A 298 10.98 -2.57 20.04
C GLN A 298 11.31 -1.77 18.78
N VAL A 299 11.23 -2.41 17.61
CA VAL A 299 11.61 -1.82 16.33
C VAL A 299 10.40 -1.53 15.46
N HIS A 300 9.56 -2.53 15.20
CA HIS A 300 8.50 -2.47 14.20
C HIS A 300 7.19 -1.85 14.70
N HIS A 301 6.57 -2.43 15.73
CA HIS A 301 5.19 -2.19 16.19
C HIS A 301 4.89 -0.70 16.41
N GLY A 302 3.62 -0.32 16.57
CA GLY A 302 3.20 1.07 16.76
C GLY A 302 3.86 1.86 17.92
N ARG A 303 4.58 1.20 18.85
CA ARG A 303 5.41 1.84 19.89
C ARG A 303 6.91 1.89 19.56
N GLY A 304 7.33 1.03 18.62
CA GLY A 304 8.63 1.08 17.97
C GLY A 304 8.76 2.32 17.10
N TRP A 305 9.77 2.31 16.23
CA TRP A 305 10.11 3.47 15.43
C TRP A 305 9.91 3.23 13.94
N LEU A 306 10.07 2.02 13.44
CA LEU A 306 10.09 1.73 12.01
C LEU A 306 8.77 2.10 11.32
N ILE A 307 7.63 1.62 11.82
CA ILE A 307 6.33 1.90 11.21
C ILE A 307 6.03 3.40 11.22
N ASN A 308 6.24 4.06 12.36
CA ASN A 308 5.87 5.45 12.55
C ASN A 308 6.79 6.44 11.82
N ALA A 309 8.06 6.07 11.66
CA ALA A 309 9.08 6.94 11.09
C ALA A 309 9.31 6.72 9.60
N CYS A 310 9.30 5.45 9.18
CA CYS A 310 9.77 5.04 7.87
C CYS A 310 8.60 4.60 6.99
N ALA A 311 7.67 3.79 7.53
CA ALA A 311 6.59 3.19 6.76
C ALA A 311 5.37 4.11 6.54
N SER A 312 5.49 5.43 6.71
CA SER A 312 4.36 6.31 6.38
C SER A 312 4.09 6.30 4.87
N THR A 313 2.83 6.49 4.45
CA THR A 313 2.45 6.54 3.02
C THR A 313 3.17 7.62 2.20
N ARG A 314 3.83 8.58 2.86
CA ARG A 314 4.60 9.66 2.23
C ARG A 314 6.10 9.41 2.21
N CYS A 315 6.55 8.32 2.81
CA CYS A 315 7.94 7.89 2.85
C CYS A 315 8.03 6.49 2.23
N HIS A 316 8.42 5.48 3.01
CA HIS A 316 8.59 4.12 2.53
C HIS A 316 7.31 3.28 2.57
N GLY A 317 6.16 3.79 3.01
CA GLY A 317 4.89 3.05 2.99
C GLY A 317 3.95 3.42 1.86
N GLY A 318 4.40 4.24 0.91
CA GLY A 318 3.64 4.67 -0.26
C GLY A 318 4.09 3.98 -1.54
N VAL A 319 3.30 4.15 -2.60
CA VAL A 319 3.65 3.64 -3.95
C VAL A 319 4.89 4.32 -4.53
N ASP A 320 5.16 5.57 -4.16
CA ASP A 320 6.32 6.36 -4.62
C ASP A 320 7.62 6.01 -3.87
N ALA A 321 7.60 5.04 -2.95
CA ALA A 321 8.75 4.63 -2.15
C ALA A 321 9.89 3.97 -2.96
N GLY A 322 9.65 3.68 -4.24
CA GLY A 322 10.57 2.95 -5.10
C GLY A 322 10.78 1.51 -4.63
N SER A 323 12.00 1.02 -4.75
CA SER A 323 12.34 -0.38 -4.44
C SER A 323 12.35 -0.71 -2.95
N PHE A 324 12.45 0.28 -2.06
CA PHE A 324 12.38 0.07 -0.61
C PHE A 324 11.03 0.56 -0.09
N ARG A 325 10.06 -0.36 -0.09
CA ARG A 325 8.67 -0.15 0.34
C ARG A 325 8.34 -1.07 1.51
N LEU A 326 7.62 -0.56 2.50
CA LEU A 326 7.21 -1.23 3.73
C LEU A 326 5.68 -1.28 3.81
N ILE A 327 5.14 -2.37 4.34
CA ILE A 327 3.73 -2.50 4.64
C ILE A 327 3.41 -1.71 5.91
N ASN A 328 2.40 -0.85 5.85
CA ASN A 328 1.96 -0.03 6.98
C ASN A 328 0.50 -0.30 7.40
N GLU A 329 -0.19 -1.18 6.68
CA GLU A 329 -1.50 -1.67 7.03
C GLU A 329 -1.39 -2.72 8.14
N ARG A 330 -2.34 -2.70 9.08
CA ARG A 330 -2.38 -3.63 10.23
C ARG A 330 -1.00 -3.79 10.92
N PRO A 331 -0.34 -2.70 11.33
CA PRO A 331 1.08 -2.70 11.71
C PRO A 331 1.44 -3.49 12.98
N ASN A 332 0.47 -4.09 13.65
CA ASN A 332 0.67 -4.84 14.89
C ASN A 332 0.52 -6.36 14.69
N THR A 333 0.24 -6.82 13.47
CA THR A 333 0.10 -8.24 13.15
C THR A 333 1.44 -8.87 12.75
N ASP A 334 1.54 -10.19 12.85
CA ASP A 334 2.80 -10.92 12.55
C ASP A 334 3.11 -10.87 11.06
N GLU A 335 2.10 -10.89 10.20
CA GLU A 335 2.22 -10.79 8.75
C GLU A 335 2.89 -9.47 8.38
N THR A 336 2.37 -8.33 8.85
CA THR A 336 3.00 -7.03 8.55
C THR A 336 4.38 -6.88 9.22
N ALA A 337 4.55 -7.40 10.44
CA ALA A 337 5.83 -7.35 11.13
C ALA A 337 6.91 -8.10 10.35
N PHE A 338 6.70 -9.38 10.12
CA PHE A 338 7.73 -10.24 9.56
C PHE A 338 7.91 -10.06 8.05
N THR A 339 6.89 -9.59 7.34
CA THR A 339 7.08 -9.12 5.96
C THR A 339 8.04 -7.93 5.92
N ASN A 340 7.84 -6.92 6.78
CA ASN A 340 8.75 -5.78 6.85
C ASN A 340 10.16 -6.18 7.32
N LEU A 341 10.27 -7.15 8.22
CA LEU A 341 11.57 -7.73 8.60
C LEU A 341 12.27 -8.31 7.37
N TYR A 342 11.58 -9.19 6.64
CA TYR A 342 12.10 -9.83 5.44
C TYR A 342 12.53 -8.80 4.40
N ILE A 343 11.70 -7.79 4.14
CA ILE A 343 12.03 -6.70 3.21
C ILE A 343 13.33 -5.99 3.64
N ILE A 344 13.45 -5.62 4.91
CA ILE A 344 14.63 -4.92 5.41
C ILE A 344 15.89 -5.79 5.33
N GLU A 345 15.79 -7.08 5.65
CA GLU A 345 16.91 -8.02 5.55
C GLU A 345 17.38 -8.24 4.11
N ASN A 346 16.47 -8.19 3.14
CA ASN A 346 16.77 -8.42 1.73
C ASN A 346 17.05 -7.13 0.93
N THR A 347 16.71 -5.97 1.49
CA THR A 347 17.00 -4.69 0.83
C THR A 347 18.50 -4.44 0.75
N ARG A 348 18.96 -4.01 -0.42
CA ARG A 348 20.32 -3.54 -0.68
C ARG A 348 20.28 -2.10 -1.15
N LEU A 349 21.27 -1.31 -0.73
CA LEU A 349 21.52 0.00 -1.29
C LEU A 349 22.02 -0.12 -2.74
N ALA A 350 22.04 0.99 -3.49
CA ALA A 350 22.48 1.01 -4.89
C ALA A 350 23.89 0.44 -5.13
N ASN A 351 24.77 0.48 -4.12
CA ASN A 351 26.11 -0.09 -4.17
C ASN A 351 26.19 -1.56 -3.71
N GLY A 352 25.05 -2.23 -3.52
CA GLY A 352 24.95 -3.61 -3.06
C GLY A 352 25.07 -3.81 -1.54
N THR A 353 25.26 -2.74 -0.76
CA THR A 353 25.40 -2.87 0.72
C THR A 353 24.07 -3.29 1.35
N PRO A 354 24.03 -4.31 2.23
CA PRO A 354 22.83 -4.67 2.96
C PRO A 354 22.38 -3.56 3.90
N LEU A 355 21.06 -3.40 4.05
CA LEU A 355 20.49 -2.38 4.93
C LEU A 355 20.80 -2.67 6.42
N ILE A 356 21.00 -3.93 6.78
CA ILE A 356 21.49 -4.38 8.09
C ILE A 356 22.89 -4.99 7.94
N ASP A 357 23.83 -4.52 8.76
CA ASP A 357 25.13 -5.15 8.95
C ASP A 357 25.09 -5.98 10.25
N PHE A 358 24.90 -7.28 10.13
CA PHE A 358 24.81 -8.16 11.29
C PHE A 358 26.16 -8.38 12.01
N ASN A 359 27.29 -8.16 11.32
CA ASN A 359 28.62 -8.31 11.92
C ASN A 359 28.99 -7.07 12.72
N THR A 360 28.64 -5.88 12.21
CA THR A 360 28.85 -4.61 12.89
C THR A 360 27.54 -3.82 12.92
N PRO A 361 26.58 -4.15 13.82
CA PRO A 361 25.25 -3.55 13.87
C PRO A 361 25.25 -2.02 13.86
N GLU A 362 26.24 -1.39 14.49
CA GLU A 362 26.39 0.05 14.54
C GLU A 362 26.59 0.69 13.17
N ARG A 363 27.14 -0.05 12.19
CA ARG A 363 27.37 0.42 10.82
C ARG A 363 26.20 0.12 9.88
N SER A 364 25.15 -0.53 10.37
CA SER A 364 23.94 -0.82 9.59
C SER A 364 23.37 0.46 8.99
N PRO A 365 23.27 0.57 7.65
CA PRO A 365 22.65 1.72 7.01
C PRO A 365 21.24 2.01 7.52
N LEU A 366 20.43 0.99 7.88
CA LEU A 366 19.12 1.15 8.50
C LEU A 366 19.17 2.11 9.70
N LEU A 367 20.13 1.91 10.60
CA LEU A 367 20.24 2.70 11.83
C LEU A 367 20.89 4.06 11.57
N GLN A 368 21.85 4.13 10.65
CA GLN A 368 22.52 5.37 10.27
C GLN A 368 21.57 6.33 9.53
N LEU A 369 20.73 5.82 8.64
CA LEU A 369 19.71 6.59 7.92
C LEU A 369 18.62 7.10 8.87
N ALA A 370 18.32 6.37 9.95
CA ALA A 370 17.37 6.82 10.98
C ALA A 370 18.00 7.79 12.01
N MET A 371 19.31 8.04 11.94
CA MET A 371 20.03 8.90 12.87
C MET A 371 20.12 10.35 12.40
N MET A 372 20.20 11.27 13.36
CA MET A 372 20.44 12.70 13.10
C MET A 372 21.65 12.87 12.15
N PRO A 373 21.52 13.64 11.05
CA PRO A 373 22.55 13.70 10.02
C PRO A 373 23.95 14.07 10.51
N SER A 374 24.05 14.98 11.49
CA SER A 374 25.34 15.40 12.06
C SER A 374 26.08 14.31 12.83
N ASN A 375 25.39 13.23 13.21
CA ASN A 375 25.95 12.11 13.98
C ASN A 375 25.98 10.81 13.17
N SER A 376 25.51 10.84 11.92
CA SER A 376 25.38 9.66 11.07
C SER A 376 26.55 9.53 10.10
N LEU A 377 27.03 8.30 9.90
CA LEU A 377 27.99 7.97 8.85
C LEU A 377 27.34 7.95 7.46
N PHE A 378 26.06 7.60 7.40
CA PHE A 378 25.25 7.49 6.19
C PHE A 378 23.93 8.23 6.44
N PRO A 379 23.93 9.57 6.38
CA PRO A 379 22.76 10.35 6.71
C PRO A 379 21.63 10.07 5.71
N HIS A 380 20.39 10.16 6.18
CA HIS A 380 19.22 10.07 5.31
C HIS A 380 19.34 11.06 4.14
N PRO A 381 19.04 10.65 2.89
CA PRO A 381 18.96 11.57 1.77
C PRO A 381 18.04 12.75 2.07
N GLN A 382 18.40 13.93 1.56
CA GLN A 382 17.53 15.09 1.70
C GLN A 382 16.27 14.87 0.86
N ILE A 383 15.11 14.99 1.50
CA ILE A 383 13.82 14.99 0.81
C ILE A 383 13.62 16.39 0.22
N PRO A 384 13.42 16.53 -1.11
CA PRO A 384 13.18 17.82 -1.75
C PRO A 384 12.05 18.60 -1.06
N GLN A 385 12.16 19.93 -1.01
CA GLN A 385 11.17 20.77 -0.30
C GLN A 385 9.78 20.72 -0.93
N ASP A 386 9.73 20.48 -2.22
CA ASP A 386 8.56 20.33 -3.07
C ASP A 386 8.00 18.90 -3.06
N TYR A 387 8.70 17.93 -2.44
CA TYR A 387 8.19 16.57 -2.29
C TYR A 387 6.94 16.59 -1.39
N PRO A 388 5.78 16.11 -1.89
CA PRO A 388 4.53 16.16 -1.15
C PRO A 388 4.58 15.26 0.09
N GLY A 389 4.90 15.82 1.26
CA GLY A 389 4.89 15.01 2.48
C GLY A 389 5.49 15.62 3.75
N MET A 390 5.70 14.75 4.74
CA MET A 390 6.38 15.13 5.98
C MET A 390 7.89 15.17 5.75
N LYS A 391 8.55 16.21 6.26
CA LYS A 391 10.01 16.26 6.30
C LYS A 391 10.56 15.07 7.08
N TYR A 392 11.71 14.56 6.65
CA TYR A 392 12.47 13.56 7.40
C TYR A 392 12.66 14.02 8.86
N ARG A 393 12.40 13.11 9.80
CA ARG A 393 12.59 13.33 11.24
C ARG A 393 13.54 12.26 11.77
N PRO A 394 14.70 12.65 12.32
CA PRO A 394 15.60 11.71 12.96
C PRO A 394 14.92 10.96 14.10
N ILE A 395 15.16 9.66 14.18
CA ILE A 395 14.68 8.78 15.24
C ILE A 395 15.72 8.66 16.33
N PHE A 396 16.98 8.52 15.95
CA PHE A 396 18.10 8.43 16.87
C PHE A 396 18.85 9.75 16.93
N ARG A 397 19.08 10.25 18.12
CA ARG A 397 19.93 11.43 18.29
C ARG A 397 21.39 11.08 18.02
N ASN A 398 21.85 9.95 18.55
CA ASN A 398 23.20 9.43 18.42
C ASN A 398 23.21 7.95 18.85
N THR A 399 24.38 7.33 18.85
CA THR A 399 24.54 5.92 19.23
C THR A 399 24.21 5.62 20.70
N ARG A 400 24.15 6.60 21.60
CA ARG A 400 23.77 6.39 23.01
C ARG A 400 22.26 6.45 23.25
N ASP A 401 21.46 6.71 22.22
CA ASP A 401 20.00 6.75 22.34
C ASP A 401 19.47 5.38 22.76
N ARG A 402 18.51 5.34 23.69
CA ARG A 402 17.91 4.09 24.18
C ARG A 402 17.30 3.29 23.04
N LYS A 403 16.60 3.94 22.09
CA LYS A 403 15.97 3.23 20.96
C LYS A 403 17.02 2.69 19.99
N TYR A 404 18.15 3.39 19.85
CA TYR A 404 19.27 2.90 19.04
C TYR A 404 19.88 1.66 19.67
N GLN A 405 20.16 1.68 20.97
CA GLN A 405 20.69 0.52 21.70
C GLN A 405 19.73 -0.67 21.64
N GLN A 406 18.42 -0.46 21.78
CA GLN A 406 17.42 -1.52 21.60
C GLN A 406 17.45 -2.12 20.19
N ALA A 407 17.62 -1.30 19.14
CA ALA A 407 17.75 -1.80 17.78
C ALA A 407 19.04 -2.60 17.57
N ILE A 408 20.15 -2.18 18.22
CA ILE A 408 21.42 -2.93 18.21
C ILE A 408 21.25 -4.29 18.92
N ASP A 409 20.61 -4.29 20.09
CA ASP A 409 20.36 -5.51 20.86
C ASP A 409 19.49 -6.50 20.09
N TRP A 410 18.47 -5.99 19.37
CA TRP A 410 17.69 -6.78 18.44
C TRP A 410 18.57 -7.40 17.34
N ILE A 411 19.34 -6.61 16.60
CA ILE A 411 20.18 -7.12 15.49
C ILE A 411 21.13 -8.21 16.01
N ARG A 412 21.72 -8.02 17.19
CA ARG A 412 22.62 -8.99 17.83
C ARG A 412 21.93 -10.27 18.30
N SER A 413 20.63 -10.21 18.59
CA SER A 413 19.86 -11.37 19.01
C SER A 413 19.43 -12.28 17.84
N MET A 414 19.45 -11.78 16.61
CA MET A 414 19.10 -12.55 15.42
C MET A 414 20.09 -13.69 15.21
N TYR A 415 19.60 -14.85 14.74
CA TYR A 415 20.44 -16.03 14.54
C TYR A 415 21.60 -15.76 13.56
N GLN A 416 22.79 -16.26 13.87
CA GLN A 416 24.00 -16.14 13.06
C GLN A 416 24.68 -17.50 12.82
N PRO A 417 25.24 -17.76 11.62
CA PRO A 417 25.17 -16.90 10.43
C PRO A 417 23.73 -16.77 9.90
N ARG A 418 23.40 -15.64 9.28
CA ARG A 418 22.04 -15.40 8.75
C ARG A 418 21.61 -16.55 7.83
N PRO A 419 20.43 -17.13 8.05
CA PRO A 419 19.88 -18.13 7.14
C PRO A 419 19.33 -17.44 5.90
N GLU A 420 19.25 -18.19 4.81
CA GLU A 420 18.39 -17.87 3.69
C GLU A 420 17.05 -18.55 3.94
N TYR A 421 15.96 -17.79 3.92
CA TYR A 421 14.63 -18.36 4.03
C TYR A 421 14.27 -18.93 2.66
N ASP A 422 14.00 -20.23 2.58
CA ASP A 422 13.76 -20.95 1.33
C ASP A 422 12.37 -20.64 0.72
N PHE A 423 12.05 -19.36 0.52
CA PHE A 423 10.87 -18.89 -0.21
C PHE A 423 11.14 -17.58 -0.96
N GLU A 424 10.42 -17.38 -2.06
CA GLU A 424 10.49 -16.17 -2.89
C GLU A 424 9.55 -15.07 -2.37
N TYR A 425 9.99 -13.81 -2.48
CA TYR A 425 9.18 -12.64 -2.18
C TYR A 425 9.54 -11.46 -3.10
N PRO A 426 8.55 -10.69 -3.64
CA PRO A 426 7.11 -10.92 -3.52
C PRO A 426 6.71 -12.26 -4.16
N PRO A 427 5.61 -12.89 -3.71
CA PRO A 427 5.15 -14.13 -4.33
C PRO A 427 4.91 -13.89 -5.82
N LYS A 428 5.36 -14.84 -6.66
CA LYS A 428 4.98 -14.83 -8.08
C LYS A 428 3.45 -14.90 -8.15
N PRO A 429 2.79 -14.12 -9.02
CA PRO A 429 1.37 -14.32 -9.26
C PRO A 429 1.18 -15.79 -9.65
N GLU A 430 0.32 -16.48 -8.91
CA GLU A 430 -0.01 -17.87 -9.16
C GLU A 430 -0.59 -17.92 -10.58
N GLU A 431 0.08 -18.60 -11.51
CA GLU A 431 -0.51 -18.87 -12.82
C GLU A 431 -1.75 -19.70 -12.55
N THR A 432 -2.92 -19.08 -12.61
CA THR A 432 -4.21 -19.76 -12.45
C THR A 432 -4.23 -20.91 -13.44
N GLN A 433 -4.00 -22.12 -12.93
CA GLN A 433 -4.22 -23.33 -13.70
C GLN A 433 -5.72 -23.41 -13.90
N LEU A 434 -6.19 -22.88 -15.04
CA LEU A 434 -7.50 -23.17 -15.57
C LEU A 434 -7.54 -24.68 -15.79
N GLU A 435 -8.07 -25.41 -14.80
CA GLU A 435 -8.43 -26.82 -14.96
C GLU A 435 -9.32 -26.91 -16.20
N PRO A 436 -8.97 -27.73 -17.20
CA PRO A 436 -9.80 -27.89 -18.38
C PRO A 436 -11.14 -28.48 -17.94
N ASP A 437 -12.18 -27.71 -18.21
CA ASP A 437 -13.58 -28.04 -17.96
C ASP A 437 -13.85 -29.50 -18.35
N GLN A 438 -14.22 -30.30 -17.35
CA GLN A 438 -14.60 -31.69 -17.50
C GLN A 438 -15.94 -31.73 -18.24
N ALA A 439 -15.86 -31.65 -19.56
CA ALA A 439 -16.96 -32.02 -20.42
C ALA A 439 -17.30 -33.49 -20.19
N SER A 440 -18.51 -33.75 -19.73
CA SER A 440 -19.15 -35.07 -19.72
C SER A 440 -20.66 -34.90 -19.82
N PRO A 441 -21.40 -35.82 -20.46
CA PRO A 441 -21.08 -36.70 -21.59
C PRO A 441 -21.77 -36.31 -22.91
#